data_AF-A0A8T7IVI6-F1
#
_entry.id   AF-A0A8T7IVI6-F1
#
_cell.length_a   1.000
_cell.length_b   1.000
_cell.length_c   1.000
_cell.angle_alpha   90.00
_cell.angle_beta   90.00
_cell.angle_gamma   90.00
#
_symmetry.space_group_name_H-M   'P 1'
#
loop_
_entity.id
_entity.type
_entity.pdbx_description
1 polymer ?
#
loop_
_entity_poly.entity_id
_entity_poly.type
_entity_poly.pdbx_seq_one_letter_code
_entity_poly.pdbx_strand_id
1 'polypeptide(L)'
;MRLVNVILILLFALLQYRFWFGHNGLQFYQENRDEVSELRKGNEELLKRNELLTADVTDLKVGLEGIEERARNELGMIRENETFYRVVPAKKEN
;
A
#
# COMPACT_ATOMS: atom_id res chain seq x y z
N MET A 1 18.89 -23.76 57.51
CA MET A 1 19.71 -22.82 56.70
C MET A 1 20.29 -23.43 55.42
N ARG A 2 21.02 -24.56 55.47
CA ARG A 2 21.64 -25.14 54.25
C ARG A 2 20.66 -25.66 53.20
N LEU A 3 19.54 -26.25 53.62
CA LEU A 3 18.54 -26.83 52.71
C LEU A 3 17.76 -25.77 51.91
N VAL A 4 17.44 -24.64 52.55
CA VAL A 4 16.75 -23.51 51.91
C VAL A 4 17.61 -22.91 50.79
N ASN A 5 18.93 -22.79 51.02
CA ASN A 5 19.85 -22.28 50.00
C ASN A 5 19.93 -23.20 48.78
N VAL A 6 19.90 -24.53 48.97
CA VAL A 6 19.91 -25.48 47.86
C VAL A 6 18.63 -25.39 47.04
N ILE A 7 17.48 -25.31 47.69
CA ILE A 7 16.19 -25.12 47.01
C ILE A 7 16.17 -23.81 46.24
N LEU A 8 16.70 -22.73 46.82
CA LEU A 8 16.75 -21.42 46.17
C LEU A 8 17.65 -21.41 44.93
N ILE A 9 18.81 -22.07 45.00
CA ILE A 9 19.72 -22.24 43.85
C ILE A 9 19.04 -23.07 42.75
N LEU A 10 18.34 -24.14 43.12
CA LEU A 10 17.66 -25.01 42.16
C LEU A 10 16.51 -24.27 41.46
N LEU A 11 15.73 -23.49 42.22
CA LEU A 11 14.68 -22.63 41.68
C LEU A 11 15.27 -21.55 40.75
N PHE A 12 16.38 -20.92 41.16
CA PHE A 12 17.07 -19.93 40.34
C PHE A 12 17.59 -20.54 39.04
N ALA A 13 18.24 -21.71 39.09
CA ALA A 13 18.72 -22.42 37.92
C ALA A 13 17.58 -22.80 36.96
N LEU A 14 16.43 -23.24 37.50
CA LEU A 14 15.23 -23.55 36.70
C LEU A 14 14.69 -22.30 36.03
N LEU A 15 14.65 -21.16 36.72
CA LEU A 15 14.22 -19.88 36.16
C LEU A 15 15.18 -19.38 35.07
N GLN A 16 16.49 -19.50 35.28
CA GLN A 16 17.50 -19.18 34.27
C GLN A 16 17.34 -20.09 33.05
N TYR A 17 17.18 -21.40 33.24
CA TYR A 17 16.94 -22.34 32.14
C TYR A 17 15.66 -21.99 31.38
N ARG A 18 14.57 -21.68 32.08
CA ARG A 18 13.30 -21.23 31.49
C ARG A 18 13.44 -19.89 30.78
N PHE A 19 14.32 -19.00 31.21
CA PHE A 19 14.55 -17.72 30.56
C PHE A 19 15.32 -17.88 29.24
N TRP A 20 16.34 -18.74 29.23
CA TRP A 20 17.17 -18.99 28.05
C TRP A 20 16.47 -19.86 27.01
N PHE A 21 15.75 -20.91 27.44
CA PHE A 21 15.11 -21.91 26.56
C PHE A 21 13.58 -21.87 26.55
N GLY A 22 12.95 -20.98 27.33
CA GLY A 22 11.51 -20.83 27.30
C GLY A 22 11.04 -20.06 26.07
N HIS A 23 9.76 -20.21 25.76
CA HIS A 23 9.06 -19.59 24.63
C HIS A 23 9.20 -18.05 24.51
N ASN A 24 9.75 -17.38 25.54
CA ASN A 24 10.01 -15.94 25.60
C ASN A 24 11.51 -15.59 25.52
N GLY A 25 12.40 -16.57 25.32
CA GLY A 25 13.84 -16.36 25.15
C GLY A 25 14.17 -15.78 23.78
N LEU A 26 15.32 -15.10 23.70
CA LEU A 26 15.87 -14.32 22.57
C LEU A 26 15.75 -14.97 21.16
N GLN A 27 15.46 -16.26 21.08
CA GLN A 27 15.28 -17.03 19.86
C GLN A 27 13.90 -16.82 19.20
N PHE A 28 12.83 -16.56 19.97
CA PHE A 28 11.48 -16.35 19.41
C PHE A 28 11.34 -14.99 18.68
N TYR A 29 12.24 -14.05 18.98
CA TYR A 29 12.31 -12.75 18.29
C TYR A 29 12.98 -12.81 16.92
N GLN A 30 13.78 -13.85 16.64
CA GLN A 30 14.46 -13.97 15.34
C GLN A 30 13.54 -14.56 14.28
N GLU A 31 12.78 -15.60 14.62
CA GLU A 31 11.88 -16.28 13.69
C GLU A 31 10.72 -15.37 13.22
N ASN A 32 10.13 -14.57 14.12
CA ASN A 32 9.10 -13.59 13.78
C ASN A 32 9.63 -12.35 13.03
N ARG A 33 10.96 -12.11 13.01
CA ARG A 33 11.56 -10.96 12.33
C ARG A 33 11.84 -11.28 10.86
N ASP A 34 12.18 -12.53 10.55
CA ASP A 34 12.49 -12.96 9.19
C ASP A 34 11.22 -13.00 8.33
N GLU A 35 10.11 -13.52 8.86
CA GLU A 35 8.82 -13.56 8.18
C GLU A 35 8.28 -12.14 7.90
N VAL A 36 8.41 -11.22 8.86
CA VAL A 36 8.03 -9.81 8.66
C VAL A 36 8.93 -9.12 7.63
N SER A 37 10.21 -9.52 7.50
CA SER A 37 11.12 -8.93 6.52
C SER A 37 10.80 -9.37 5.09
N GLU A 38 10.44 -10.63 4.89
CA GLU A 38 10.06 -11.20 3.59
C GLU A 38 8.74 -10.58 3.09
N LEU A 39 7.74 -10.54 3.97
CA LEU A 39 6.45 -9.89 3.68
C LEU A 39 6.62 -8.41 3.33
N ARG A 40 7.51 -7.70 4.02
CA ARG A 40 7.77 -6.28 3.76
C ARG A 40 8.43 -6.05 2.40
N LYS A 41 9.38 -6.89 2.01
CA LYS A 41 10.02 -6.81 0.67
C LYS A 41 9.01 -7.05 -0.44
N GLY A 42 8.14 -8.05 -0.30
CA GLY A 42 7.09 -8.34 -1.29
C GLY A 42 6.10 -7.18 -1.42
N ASN A 43 5.71 -6.57 -0.29
CA ASN A 43 4.79 -5.43 -0.30
C ASN A 43 5.41 -4.18 -0.96
N GLU A 44 6.69 -3.90 -0.72
CA GLU A 44 7.40 -2.80 -1.38
C GLU A 44 7.48 -2.97 -2.90
N GLU A 45 7.65 -4.19 -3.41
CA GLU A 45 7.61 -4.44 -4.86
C GLU A 45 6.21 -4.22 -5.44
N LEU A 46 5.17 -4.71 -4.76
CA LEU A 46 3.79 -4.54 -5.18
C LEU A 46 3.37 -3.06 -5.20
N LEU A 47 3.78 -2.28 -4.19
CA LEU A 47 3.54 -0.84 -4.14
C LEU A 47 4.17 -0.11 -5.32
N LYS A 48 5.43 -0.41 -5.65
CA LYS A 48 6.11 0.20 -6.81
C LYS A 48 5.41 -0.12 -8.13
N ARG A 49 4.96 -1.37 -8.31
CA ARG A 49 4.20 -1.77 -9.50
C ARG A 49 2.86 -1.05 -9.58
N ASN A 50 2.18 -0.91 -8.44
CA ASN A 50 0.88 -0.22 -8.39
C ASN A 50 1.03 1.27 -8.73
N GLU A 51 2.08 1.92 -8.23
CA GLU A 51 2.40 3.32 -8.53
C GLU A 51 2.64 3.52 -10.03
N LEU A 52 3.45 2.66 -10.65
CA LEU A 52 3.69 2.67 -12.11
C LEU A 52 2.39 2.48 -12.91
N LEU A 53 1.61 1.46 -12.58
CA LEU A 53 0.34 1.19 -13.27
C LEU A 53 -0.65 2.35 -13.12
N THR A 54 -0.67 2.99 -11.95
CA THR A 54 -1.53 4.15 -11.71
C THR A 54 -1.08 5.35 -12.53
N ALA A 55 0.22 5.55 -12.69
CA ALA A 55 0.77 6.57 -13.56
C ALA A 55 0.39 6.29 -15.03
N ASP A 56 0.55 5.06 -15.51
CA ASP A 56 0.19 4.66 -16.87
C ASP A 56 -1.31 4.87 -17.15
N VAL A 57 -2.18 4.48 -16.20
CA VAL A 57 -3.63 4.71 -16.33
C VAL A 57 -3.97 6.19 -16.36
N THR A 58 -3.28 7.01 -15.56
CA THR A 58 -3.48 8.45 -15.55
C THR A 58 -3.03 9.06 -16.88
N ASP A 59 -1.87 8.67 -17.40
CA ASP A 59 -1.35 9.16 -18.67
C ASP A 59 -2.28 8.81 -19.85
N LEU A 60 -2.77 7.56 -19.89
CA LEU A 60 -3.75 7.12 -20.88
C LEU A 60 -5.05 7.92 -20.81
N LYS A 61 -5.54 8.21 -19.61
CA LYS A 61 -6.76 9.02 -19.43
C LYS A 61 -6.57 10.47 -19.89
N VAL A 62 -5.48 11.10 -19.49
CA VAL A 62 -5.15 12.48 -19.88
C VAL A 62 -4.94 12.57 -21.41
N GLY A 63 -4.28 11.58 -22.01
CA GLY A 63 -4.12 11.50 -23.47
C GLY A 63 -5.47 11.38 -24.20
N LEU A 64 -6.39 10.55 -23.69
CA LEU A 64 -7.73 10.40 -24.26
C LEU A 64 -8.59 11.66 -24.09
N GLU A 65 -8.54 12.30 -22.92
CA GLU A 65 -9.24 13.56 -22.65
C GLU A 65 -8.76 14.68 -23.60
N GLY A 66 -7.45 14.78 -23.84
CA GLY A 66 -6.89 15.75 -24.79
C GLY A 66 -7.32 15.50 -26.24
N ILE A 67 -7.44 14.24 -26.64
CA ILE A 67 -7.96 13.87 -27.97
C ILE A 67 -9.45 14.20 -28.08
N GLU A 68 -10.22 13.91 -27.03
CA GLU A 68 -11.65 14.21 -27.00
C GLU A 68 -11.92 15.73 -27.03
N GLU A 69 -11.16 16.52 -26.26
CA GLU A 69 -11.27 17.98 -26.29
C GLU A 69 -11.01 18.52 -27.69
N ARG A 70 -9.95 18.03 -28.37
CA ARG A 70 -9.65 18.43 -29.76
C ARG A 70 -10.76 18.01 -30.72
N ALA A 71 -11.25 16.77 -30.63
CA ALA A 71 -12.32 16.28 -31.51
C ALA A 71 -13.63 17.09 -31.35
N ARG A 72 -13.94 17.52 -30.12
CA ARG A 72 -15.13 18.33 -29.83
C ARG A 72 -14.96 19.80 -30.22
N ASN A 73 -13.83 20.42 -29.90
CA ASN A 73 -13.61 21.85 -30.11
C ASN A 73 -13.21 22.18 -31.56
N GLU A 74 -12.36 21.38 -32.19
CA GLU A 74 -11.86 21.66 -33.55
C GLU A 74 -12.72 21.00 -34.64
N LEU A 75 -13.15 19.75 -34.42
CA LEU A 75 -13.88 18.97 -35.43
C LEU A 75 -15.40 18.97 -35.22
N GLY A 76 -15.89 19.51 -34.09
CA GLY A 76 -17.32 19.52 -33.76
C GLY A 76 -17.92 18.11 -33.63
N MET A 77 -17.10 17.10 -33.36
CA MET A 77 -17.55 15.72 -33.24
C MET A 77 -18.36 15.54 -31.95
N ILE A 78 -19.45 14.79 -32.05
CA ILE A 78 -20.34 14.41 -30.94
C ILE A 78 -20.41 12.88 -30.87
N ARG A 79 -20.58 12.30 -29.68
CA ARG A 79 -20.71 10.84 -29.55
C ARG A 79 -22.06 10.37 -30.09
N GLU A 80 -22.13 9.09 -30.48
CA GLU A 80 -23.40 8.46 -30.83
C GLU A 80 -24.36 8.51 -29.63
N ASN A 81 -25.58 9.02 -29.84
CA ASN A 81 -26.61 9.28 -28.82
C ASN A 81 -26.34 10.45 -27.84
N GLU A 82 -25.47 11.39 -28.19
CA GLU A 82 -25.25 12.61 -27.40
C GLU A 82 -26.07 13.80 -27.91
N THR A 83 -26.74 14.53 -27.01
CA THR A 83 -27.44 15.79 -27.33
C THR A 83 -26.53 16.98 -26.98
N PHE A 84 -26.00 17.65 -28.01
CA PHE A 84 -25.11 18.80 -27.83
C PHE A 84 -25.89 20.13 -27.84
N TYR A 85 -25.72 20.94 -26.79
CA TYR A 85 -26.32 22.28 -26.68
C TYR A 85 -25.25 23.35 -26.84
N ARG A 86 -25.34 24.17 -27.90
CA ARG A 86 -24.47 25.34 -28.09
C ARG A 86 -25.18 26.61 -27.63
N VAL A 87 -24.72 27.19 -26.53
CA VAL A 87 -25.24 28.47 -26.04
C VAL A 87 -24.67 29.59 -26.92
N VAL A 88 -25.52 30.18 -27.77
CA VAL A 88 -25.17 31.35 -28.59
C VAL A 88 -25.68 32.59 -27.86
N PRO A 89 -24.83 33.61 -27.59
CA PRO A 89 -25.31 34.82 -26.94
C PRO A 89 -26.37 35.50 -27.81
N ALA A 90 -27.51 35.85 -27.21
CA ALA A 90 -28.57 36.56 -27.89
C ALA A 90 -28.01 37.88 -28.43
N LYS A 91 -28.10 38.06 -29.75
CA LYS A 91 -27.73 39.31 -30.43
C LYS A 91 -28.55 40.44 -29.81
N LYS A 92 -27.92 41.30 -29.01
CA LYS A 92 -28.49 42.60 -28.65
C LYS A 92 -28.54 43.42 -29.93
N GLU A 93 -29.71 43.50 -30.54
CA GLU A 93 -30.01 44.54 -31.51
C GLU A 93 -29.96 45.90 -30.79
N ASN A 94 -29.09 46.78 -31.28
CA ASN A 94 -29.12 48.20 -30.94
C ASN A 94 -30.10 48.90 -31.88
#